data_AF-A0A8H3BML5-F1
#
_entry.id   AF-A0A8H3BML5-F1
#
_cell.length_a   1.000
_cell.length_b   1.000
_cell.length_c   1.000
_cell.angle_alpha   90.00
_cell.angle_beta   90.00
_cell.angle_gamma   90.00
#
_symmetry.space_group_name_H-M   'P 1'
#
loop_
_entity.id
_entity.type
_entity.pdbx_description
1 polymer ?
#
loop_
_entity_poly.entity_id
_entity_poly.type
_entity_poly.pdbx_seq_one_letter_code
_entity_poly.pdbx_strand_id
1 'polypeptide(L)'
;MSDNNNIHTNGGAPVQNGWNGSQSYTLLHPGENMDSGVPWLERFHTFLQRARANHNWRYEEDNNGVWTVRLLVNEIPLNSDVVGSGQTKRDAMIDLLIGTGTLTTMQFPVVDLDSEARLYSTNAEREKYESQATLFGIIVALEYLERAYVRDAINAAEYTPACTRLLSQYKTMLKLVGDSVPGVEEFMRRYNMDHPAALHRVQVGVPATIEHSSEQQGSAETAKWVAETTQSFITFMDALNLRLRAKDQLHPRLQELMTGYARFKDSAKWEGRGKIVSWLITLNAMKASDEISEDQARQLLFDIDHAYHEFFSSLGAGRDNA
;
A
#
# COMPACT_ATOMS: atom_id res chain seq x y z
N MET A 1 -53.67 44.03 4.95
CA MET A 1 -53.65 42.63 4.50
C MET A 1 -53.48 42.69 3.00
N SER A 2 -52.23 42.60 2.55
CA SER A 2 -51.87 42.66 1.14
C SER A 2 -51.27 41.31 0.81
N ASP A 3 -52.04 40.52 0.08
CA ASP A 3 -51.71 39.14 -0.24
C ASP A 3 -50.53 39.07 -1.21
N ASN A 4 -49.52 38.30 -0.80
CA ASN A 4 -48.42 37.83 -1.61
C ASN A 4 -48.96 36.93 -2.73
N ASN A 5 -48.94 37.41 -3.98
CA ASN A 5 -49.01 36.56 -5.17
C ASN A 5 -47.75 36.78 -6.01
N ASN A 6 -46.67 36.13 -5.60
CA ASN A 6 -45.45 36.04 -6.39
C ASN A 6 -45.52 34.77 -7.26
N ILE A 7 -46.30 34.84 -8.35
CA ILE A 7 -46.30 33.81 -9.39
C ILE A 7 -45.15 34.15 -10.35
N HIS A 8 -43.94 33.76 -9.99
CA HIS A 8 -42.84 33.65 -10.96
C HIS A 8 -42.91 32.27 -11.63
N THR A 9 -43.80 32.15 -12.61
CA THR A 9 -43.67 31.13 -13.65
C THR A 9 -42.48 31.50 -14.52
N ASN A 10 -41.30 30.96 -14.26
CA ASN A 10 -40.22 30.93 -15.25
C ASN A 10 -39.36 29.68 -15.07
N GLY A 11 -39.27 28.93 -16.16
CA GLY A 11 -38.75 27.57 -16.25
C GLY A 11 -39.58 26.81 -17.28
N GLY A 12 -39.56 27.28 -18.52
CA GLY A 12 -40.15 26.53 -19.64
C GLY A 12 -39.46 25.18 -19.77
N ALA A 13 -40.22 24.17 -20.20
CA ALA A 13 -39.69 22.86 -20.57
C ALA A 13 -38.54 23.00 -21.58
N PRO A 14 -37.56 22.07 -21.58
CA PRO A 14 -36.44 22.11 -22.53
C PRO A 14 -36.97 22.26 -23.96
N VAL A 15 -36.48 23.27 -24.68
CA VAL A 15 -36.79 23.43 -26.09
C VAL A 15 -35.96 22.40 -26.85
N GLN A 16 -36.59 21.31 -27.29
CA GLN A 16 -36.00 20.40 -28.28
C GLN A 16 -35.92 21.14 -29.62
N ASN A 17 -34.80 21.80 -29.88
CA ASN A 17 -34.48 22.24 -31.24
C ASN A 17 -33.99 21.01 -32.02
N GLY A 18 -34.53 20.85 -33.23
CA GLY A 18 -34.53 19.59 -33.99
C GLY A 18 -33.18 18.89 -34.17
N TRP A 19 -33.28 17.55 -34.29
CA TRP A 19 -32.34 16.60 -34.90
C TRP A 19 -30.83 16.78 -34.60
N ASN A 20 -30.50 17.22 -33.40
CA ASN A 20 -29.21 16.98 -32.74
C ASN A 20 -29.46 17.19 -31.24
N GLY A 21 -29.30 16.15 -30.43
CA GLY A 21 -29.73 16.04 -29.02
C GLY A 21 -29.12 17.02 -28.00
N SER A 22 -28.90 18.28 -28.36
CA SER A 22 -28.49 19.35 -27.46
C SER A 22 -29.61 19.71 -26.49
N GLN A 23 -29.46 19.33 -25.21
CA GLN A 23 -30.25 19.92 -24.13
C GLN A 23 -29.63 21.27 -23.75
N SER A 24 -30.17 22.33 -24.36
CA SER A 24 -29.87 23.70 -23.95
C SER A 24 -30.91 24.14 -22.91
N TYR A 25 -30.43 24.63 -21.77
CA TYR A 25 -31.30 25.22 -20.74
C TYR A 25 -31.19 26.72 -20.84
N THR A 26 -32.30 27.36 -21.24
CA THR A 26 -32.41 28.82 -21.28
C THR A 26 -32.56 29.35 -19.85
N LEU A 27 -31.57 30.12 -19.40
CA LEU A 27 -31.61 30.75 -18.09
C LEU A 27 -32.47 32.03 -18.08
N LEU A 28 -32.55 32.72 -19.23
CA LEU A 28 -33.29 33.97 -19.44
C LEU A 28 -33.91 33.99 -20.85
N HIS A 29 -35.19 34.35 -20.95
CA HIS A 29 -35.85 34.52 -22.25
C HIS A 29 -35.38 35.81 -22.95
N PRO A 30 -35.53 35.91 -24.29
CA PRO A 30 -35.16 37.14 -25.02
C PRO A 30 -35.88 38.37 -24.46
N GLY A 31 -35.12 39.32 -23.91
CA GLY A 31 -35.63 40.54 -23.27
C GLY A 31 -35.64 40.52 -21.73
N GLU A 32 -35.33 39.38 -21.10
CA GLU A 32 -35.08 39.32 -19.66
C GLU A 32 -33.63 39.73 -19.38
N ASN A 33 -33.47 40.84 -18.65
CA ASN A 33 -32.17 41.24 -18.13
C ASN A 33 -31.97 40.61 -16.75
N MET A 34 -30.73 40.27 -16.39
CA MET A 34 -30.42 39.95 -15.00
C MET A 34 -30.64 41.21 -14.18
N ASP A 35 -31.81 41.30 -13.54
CA ASP A 35 -32.07 42.35 -12.57
C ASP A 35 -30.98 42.27 -11.50
N SER A 36 -30.29 43.39 -11.22
CA SER A 36 -29.11 43.43 -10.36
C SER A 36 -29.40 43.03 -8.91
N GLY A 37 -30.69 42.89 -8.57
CA GLY A 37 -31.19 42.45 -7.27
C GLY A 37 -31.42 40.95 -7.10
N VAL A 38 -31.24 40.10 -8.11
CA VAL A 38 -31.31 38.63 -7.93
C VAL A 38 -29.93 38.02 -8.23
N PRO A 39 -29.17 37.60 -7.20
CA PRO A 39 -27.88 36.97 -7.41
C PRO A 39 -28.09 35.74 -8.28
N TRP A 40 -27.55 35.75 -9.49
CA TRP A 40 -27.66 34.63 -10.43
C TRP A 40 -27.31 33.28 -9.78
N LEU A 41 -26.41 33.32 -8.78
CA LEU A 41 -26.00 32.20 -7.95
C LEU A 41 -27.17 31.50 -7.26
N GLU A 42 -28.18 32.24 -6.79
CA GLU A 42 -29.38 31.69 -6.11
C GLU A 42 -30.27 30.94 -7.10
N ARG A 43 -30.41 31.46 -8.32
CA ARG A 43 -31.15 30.80 -9.41
C ARG A 43 -30.41 29.55 -9.89
N PHE A 44 -29.09 29.65 -10.03
CA PHE A 44 -28.22 28.52 -10.36
C PHE A 44 -28.28 27.42 -9.29
N HIS A 45 -28.22 27.80 -8.01
CA HIS A 45 -28.34 26.87 -6.89
C HIS A 45 -29.71 26.17 -6.89
N THR A 46 -30.79 26.92 -7.09
CA THR A 46 -32.15 26.37 -7.19
C THR A 46 -32.28 25.39 -8.35
N PHE A 47 -31.67 25.70 -9.50
CA PHE A 47 -31.62 24.80 -10.66
C PHE A 47 -30.88 23.50 -10.35
N LEU A 48 -29.69 23.58 -9.74
CA LEU A 48 -28.90 22.41 -9.37
C LEU A 48 -29.62 21.50 -8.38
N GLN A 49 -30.31 22.07 -7.38
CA GLN A 49 -31.14 21.31 -6.44
C GLN A 49 -32.25 20.53 -7.15
N ARG A 50 -32.95 21.16 -8.10
CA ARG A 50 -34.00 20.49 -8.89
C ARG A 50 -33.44 19.39 -9.80
N ALA A 51 -32.28 19.64 -10.41
CA ALA A 51 -31.59 18.69 -11.27
C ALA A 51 -30.85 17.57 -10.50
N ARG A 52 -30.84 17.62 -9.16
CA ARG A 52 -30.03 16.74 -8.28
C ARG A 52 -28.55 16.70 -8.69
N ALA A 53 -28.03 17.84 -9.15
CA ALA A 53 -26.66 18.00 -9.57
C ALA A 53 -25.84 18.71 -8.49
N ASN A 54 -24.61 18.25 -8.25
CA ASN A 54 -23.69 18.89 -7.32
C ASN A 54 -22.79 19.87 -8.07
N HIS A 55 -22.37 20.95 -7.42
CA HIS A 55 -21.37 21.86 -7.99
C HIS A 55 -20.13 21.96 -7.11
N ASN A 56 -18.99 22.21 -7.74
CA ASN A 56 -17.71 22.37 -7.10
C ASN A 56 -16.89 23.47 -7.79
N TRP A 57 -16.07 24.19 -7.02
CA TRP A 57 -15.16 25.21 -7.55
C TRP A 57 -13.74 24.67 -7.52
N ARG A 58 -13.12 24.50 -8.70
CA ARG A 58 -11.72 24.06 -8.80
C ARG A 58 -10.83 25.28 -8.99
N TYR A 59 -9.83 25.42 -8.13
CA TYR A 59 -8.84 26.48 -8.17
C TYR A 59 -7.48 25.91 -8.54
N GLU A 60 -6.80 26.54 -9.48
CA GLU A 60 -5.45 26.17 -9.92
C GLU A 60 -4.57 27.44 -9.92
N GLU A 61 -3.36 27.35 -9.39
CA GLU A 61 -2.38 28.43 -9.38
C GLU A 61 -1.32 28.14 -10.45
N ASP A 62 -1.04 29.12 -11.31
CA ASP A 62 0.01 29.00 -12.31
C ASP A 62 1.40 29.34 -11.73
N ASN A 63 2.46 29.08 -12.52
CA ASN A 63 3.84 29.36 -12.12
C ASN A 63 4.14 30.86 -11.91
N ASN A 64 3.22 31.75 -12.30
CA ASN A 64 3.34 33.20 -12.17
C ASN A 64 2.53 33.75 -10.99
N GLY A 65 1.90 32.87 -10.17
CA GLY A 65 1.09 33.25 -9.02
C GLY A 65 -0.32 33.73 -9.37
N VAL A 66 -0.79 33.50 -10.60
CA VAL A 66 -2.16 33.80 -11.02
C VAL A 66 -3.06 32.61 -10.68
N TRP A 67 -4.14 32.91 -9.96
CA TRP A 67 -5.19 31.95 -9.65
C TRP A 67 -6.18 31.89 -10.81
N THR A 68 -6.52 30.68 -11.21
CA THR A 68 -7.64 30.40 -12.12
C THR A 68 -8.71 29.59 -11.40
N VAL A 69 -9.97 29.81 -11.75
CA VAL A 69 -11.09 29.08 -11.17
C VAL A 69 -12.06 28.61 -12.25
N ARG A 70 -12.56 27.39 -12.07
CA ARG A 70 -13.60 26.78 -12.90
C ARG A 70 -14.76 26.30 -12.02
N LEU A 71 -15.98 26.45 -12.52
CA LEU A 71 -17.18 25.88 -11.93
C LEU A 71 -17.47 24.53 -12.57
N LEU A 72 -17.47 23.48 -11.77
CA LEU A 72 -17.79 22.12 -12.17
C LEU A 72 -19.18 21.77 -11.67
N VAL A 73 -19.98 21.12 -12.51
CA VAL A 73 -21.23 20.49 -12.14
C VAL A 73 -21.07 18.99 -12.37
N ASN A 74 -21.25 18.18 -11.32
CA ASN A 74 -20.97 16.74 -11.31
C ASN A 74 -19.56 16.40 -11.85
N GLU A 75 -18.55 17.14 -11.41
CA GLU A 75 -17.14 17.00 -11.84
C GLU A 75 -16.86 17.32 -13.32
N ILE A 76 -17.83 17.93 -14.02
CA ILE A 76 -17.70 18.37 -15.41
C ILE A 76 -17.73 19.91 -15.44
N PRO A 77 -16.75 20.59 -16.09
CA PRO A 77 -16.78 22.04 -16.21
C PRO A 77 -18.02 22.52 -16.99
N LEU A 78 -18.72 23.53 -16.47
CA LEU A 78 -19.97 24.05 -17.04
C LEU A 78 -19.82 24.54 -18.48
N ASN A 79 -18.63 25.05 -18.85
CA ASN A 79 -18.25 25.39 -20.21
C ASN A 79 -16.71 25.35 -20.30
N SER A 80 -16.14 24.85 -21.41
CA SER A 80 -14.68 24.71 -21.56
C SER A 80 -13.95 26.05 -21.50
N ASP A 81 -14.62 27.10 -21.97
CA ASP A 81 -14.03 28.41 -22.22
C ASP A 81 -14.26 29.41 -21.07
N VAL A 82 -15.08 29.04 -20.09
CA VAL A 82 -15.44 29.93 -18.98
C VAL A 82 -14.54 29.66 -17.78
N VAL A 83 -13.51 30.51 -17.65
CA VAL A 83 -12.49 30.48 -16.60
C VAL A 83 -12.37 31.88 -16.02
N GLY A 84 -12.39 32.01 -14.70
CA GLY A 84 -12.04 33.28 -14.05
C GLY A 84 -10.58 33.27 -13.64
N SER A 85 -9.94 34.44 -13.71
CA SER A 85 -8.54 34.61 -13.38
C SER A 85 -8.32 35.79 -12.44
N GLY A 86 -7.31 35.71 -11.57
CA GLY A 86 -7.02 36.79 -10.63
C GLY A 86 -5.77 36.57 -9.80
N GLN A 87 -5.30 37.62 -9.14
CA GLN A 87 -4.14 37.56 -8.25
C GLN A 87 -4.44 36.84 -6.92
N THR A 88 -5.72 36.70 -6.58
CA THR A 88 -6.20 35.89 -5.45
C THR A 88 -7.33 34.97 -5.91
N LYS A 89 -7.58 33.90 -5.16
CA LYS A 89 -8.75 33.02 -5.37
C LYS A 89 -10.07 33.80 -5.40
N ARG A 90 -10.17 34.85 -4.58
CA ARG A 90 -11.37 35.70 -4.51
C ARG A 90 -11.53 36.52 -5.79
N ASP A 91 -10.45 37.09 -6.30
CA ASP A 91 -10.48 37.87 -7.54
C ASP A 91 -10.81 36.98 -8.75
N ALA A 92 -10.21 35.80 -8.82
CA ALA A 92 -10.52 34.81 -9.84
C ALA A 92 -11.99 34.38 -9.80
N MET A 93 -12.55 34.18 -8.59
CA MET A 93 -13.97 33.90 -8.42
C MET A 93 -14.83 35.06 -8.91
N ILE A 94 -14.53 36.29 -8.51
CA ILE A 94 -15.31 37.47 -8.94
C ILE A 94 -15.28 37.62 -10.47
N ASP A 95 -14.11 37.45 -11.09
CA ASP A 95 -13.94 37.47 -12.55
C ASP A 95 -14.82 36.41 -13.24
N LEU A 96 -14.83 35.17 -12.71
CA LEU A 96 -15.71 34.11 -13.19
C LEU A 96 -17.21 34.47 -13.00
N LEU A 97 -17.59 35.01 -11.84
CA LEU A 97 -18.98 35.38 -11.53
C LEU A 97 -19.48 36.52 -12.44
N ILE A 98 -18.60 37.46 -12.81
CA ILE A 98 -18.92 38.55 -13.74
C ILE A 98 -19.06 38.00 -15.18
N GLY A 99 -18.12 37.15 -15.60
CA GLY A 99 -18.15 36.50 -16.91
C GLY A 99 -19.32 35.52 -17.10
N THR A 100 -19.83 34.94 -16.00
CA THR A 100 -21.00 34.03 -16.00
C THR A 100 -22.33 34.76 -15.87
N GLY A 101 -22.36 35.99 -15.35
CA GLY A 101 -23.56 36.83 -15.27
C GLY A 101 -24.11 37.26 -16.63
N THR A 102 -23.36 37.09 -17.71
CA THR A 102 -23.80 37.34 -19.10
C THR A 102 -24.23 36.07 -19.84
N LEU A 103 -24.11 34.89 -19.22
CA LEU A 103 -24.49 33.62 -19.83
C LEU A 103 -26.02 33.46 -19.84
N THR A 104 -26.62 33.61 -21.02
CA THR A 104 -28.05 33.36 -21.24
C THR A 104 -28.40 31.88 -21.41
N THR A 105 -27.39 31.02 -21.64
CA THR A 105 -27.55 29.59 -21.92
C THR A 105 -26.46 28.78 -21.23
N MET A 106 -26.83 27.70 -20.53
CA MET A 106 -25.89 26.69 -20.04
C MET A 106 -25.83 25.52 -21.02
N GLN A 107 -24.62 25.17 -21.48
CA GLN A 107 -24.38 24.02 -22.33
C GLN A 107 -23.74 22.91 -21.51
N PHE A 108 -24.51 21.84 -21.24
CA PHE A 108 -23.93 20.61 -20.72
C PHE A 108 -23.34 19.82 -21.89
N PRO A 109 -22.18 19.16 -21.73
CA PRO A 109 -21.67 18.27 -22.76
C PRO A 109 -22.71 17.19 -23.02
N VAL A 110 -23.15 17.11 -24.27
CA VAL A 110 -24.09 16.10 -24.73
C VAL A 110 -23.34 14.77 -24.73
N VAL A 111 -23.83 13.81 -23.94
CA VAL A 111 -23.39 12.42 -24.10
C VAL A 111 -24.00 11.94 -25.42
N ASP A 112 -23.15 11.75 -26.42
CA ASP A 112 -23.55 11.15 -27.70
C ASP A 112 -23.97 9.70 -27.46
N LEU A 113 -25.26 9.42 -27.68
CA LEU A 113 -25.85 8.08 -27.51
C LEU A 113 -25.83 7.28 -28.81
N ASP A 114 -25.59 7.93 -29.94
CA ASP A 114 -25.68 7.32 -31.27
C ASP A 114 -24.32 6.79 -31.76
N SER A 115 -23.23 7.09 -31.06
CA SER A 115 -21.90 6.55 -31.34
C SER A 115 -21.37 5.64 -30.23
N GLU A 116 -20.57 4.64 -30.63
CA GLU A 116 -19.91 3.73 -29.69
C GLU A 116 -18.86 4.48 -28.88
N ALA A 117 -19.01 4.43 -27.55
CA ALA A 117 -18.04 5.01 -26.64
C ALA A 117 -16.69 4.30 -26.77
N ARG A 118 -15.62 5.10 -26.94
CA ARG A 118 -14.24 4.60 -26.99
C ARG A 118 -13.55 4.87 -25.66
N LEU A 119 -12.78 3.89 -25.19
CA LEU A 119 -12.02 4.03 -23.94
C LEU A 119 -10.87 5.04 -24.09
N TYR A 120 -10.25 5.11 -25.27
CA TYR A 120 -9.15 6.02 -25.58
C TYR A 120 -9.30 6.60 -26.98
N SER A 121 -8.73 7.79 -27.20
CA SER A 121 -8.65 8.46 -28.51
C SER A 121 -7.22 8.58 -29.03
N THR A 122 -6.22 8.51 -28.14
CA THR A 122 -4.79 8.61 -28.49
C THR A 122 -3.99 7.36 -28.09
N ASN A 123 -2.81 7.18 -28.69
CA ASN A 123 -1.90 6.09 -28.33
C ASN A 123 -1.39 6.21 -26.89
N ALA A 124 -1.14 7.43 -26.41
CA ALA A 124 -0.71 7.68 -25.04
C ALA A 124 -1.79 7.30 -24.02
N GLU A 125 -3.06 7.61 -24.30
CA GLU A 125 -4.19 7.17 -23.47
C GLU A 125 -4.33 5.65 -23.47
N ARG A 126 -4.13 4.99 -24.62
CA ARG A 126 -4.16 3.53 -24.72
C ARG A 126 -3.12 2.89 -23.79
N GLU A 127 -1.87 3.35 -23.84
CA GLU A 127 -0.79 2.84 -22.99
C GLU A 127 -1.06 3.08 -21.50
N LYS A 128 -1.66 4.23 -21.17
CA LYS A 128 -2.12 4.52 -19.80
C LYS A 128 -3.16 3.51 -19.34
N TYR A 129 -4.20 3.24 -20.13
CA TYR A 129 -5.22 2.26 -19.77
C TYR A 129 -4.69 0.83 -19.73
N GLU A 130 -3.73 0.47 -20.57
CA GLU A 130 -3.07 -0.84 -20.55
C GLU A 130 -2.27 -1.05 -19.25
N SER A 131 -1.56 0.00 -18.81
CA SER A 131 -0.86 -0.01 -17.52
C SER A 131 -1.84 -0.12 -16.34
N GLN A 132 -2.96 0.61 -16.39
CA GLN A 132 -4.02 0.53 -15.37
C GLN A 132 -4.71 -0.84 -15.37
N ALA A 133 -4.96 -1.44 -16.53
CA ALA A 133 -5.54 -2.78 -16.67
C ALA A 133 -4.60 -3.86 -16.09
N THR A 134 -3.29 -3.70 -16.25
CA THR A 134 -2.30 -4.59 -15.65
C THR A 134 -2.32 -4.47 -14.12
N LEU A 135 -2.36 -3.25 -13.57
CA LEU A 135 -2.51 -3.04 -12.13
C LEU A 135 -3.80 -3.67 -11.60
N PHE A 136 -4.93 -3.47 -12.29
CA PHE A 136 -6.21 -4.08 -11.96
C PHE A 136 -6.10 -5.61 -11.91
N GLY A 137 -5.52 -6.22 -12.94
CA GLY A 137 -5.31 -7.67 -13.01
C GLY A 137 -4.46 -8.23 -11.88
N ILE A 138 -3.40 -7.51 -11.46
CA ILE A 138 -2.55 -7.92 -10.34
C ILE A 138 -3.35 -7.91 -9.02
N ILE A 139 -4.15 -6.87 -8.77
CA ILE A 139 -4.96 -6.77 -7.54
C ILE A 139 -5.99 -7.92 -7.49
N VAL A 140 -6.67 -8.19 -8.61
CA VAL A 140 -7.62 -9.30 -8.72
C VAL A 140 -6.92 -10.65 -8.48
N ALA A 141 -5.77 -10.87 -9.11
CA ALA A 141 -4.99 -12.09 -8.92
C ALA A 141 -4.55 -12.29 -7.46
N LEU A 142 -4.16 -11.21 -6.78
CA LEU A 142 -3.77 -11.23 -5.38
C LEU A 142 -4.95 -11.59 -4.46
N GLU A 143 -6.15 -11.05 -4.72
CA GLU A 143 -7.37 -11.40 -3.97
C GLU A 143 -7.67 -12.90 -4.07
N TYR A 144 -7.66 -13.46 -5.28
CA TYR A 144 -7.91 -14.88 -5.47
C TYR A 144 -6.82 -15.75 -4.83
N LEU A 145 -5.56 -15.32 -4.89
CA LEU A 145 -4.46 -16.02 -4.25
C LEU A 145 -4.62 -16.07 -2.73
N GLU A 146 -4.93 -14.93 -2.09
CA GLU A 146 -5.18 -14.87 -0.63
C GLU A 146 -6.35 -15.78 -0.24
N ARG A 147 -7.47 -15.69 -0.97
CA ARG A 147 -8.65 -16.53 -0.68
C ARG A 147 -8.39 -18.01 -0.88
N ALA A 148 -7.59 -18.38 -1.87
CA ALA A 148 -7.19 -19.78 -2.10
C ALA A 148 -6.35 -20.30 -0.94
N TYR A 149 -5.41 -19.50 -0.44
CA TYR A 149 -4.58 -19.86 0.72
C TYR A 149 -5.41 -20.01 2.00
N VAL A 150 -6.31 -19.04 2.28
CA VAL A 150 -7.21 -19.10 3.45
C VAL A 150 -8.13 -20.33 3.43
N ARG A 151 -8.48 -20.82 2.24
CA ARG A 151 -9.31 -22.03 2.04
C ARG A 151 -8.48 -23.32 1.98
N ASP A 152 -7.18 -23.25 2.23
CA ASP A 152 -6.25 -24.38 2.15
C ASP A 152 -6.25 -25.08 0.78
N ALA A 153 -6.56 -24.34 -0.29
CA ALA A 153 -6.56 -24.85 -1.66
C ALA A 153 -5.16 -24.85 -2.29
N ILE A 154 -4.22 -24.09 -1.70
CA ILE A 154 -2.81 -24.02 -2.08
C ILE A 154 -1.96 -24.04 -0.81
N ASN A 155 -0.81 -24.70 -0.86
CA ASN A 155 0.08 -24.79 0.30
C ASN A 155 0.98 -23.54 0.44
N ALA A 156 1.60 -23.38 1.61
CA ALA A 156 2.47 -22.25 1.91
C ALA A 156 3.69 -22.12 0.98
N ALA A 157 4.20 -23.25 0.46
CA ALA A 157 5.37 -23.29 -0.42
C ALA A 157 5.05 -22.75 -1.83
N GLU A 158 3.81 -22.89 -2.30
CA GLU A 158 3.32 -22.33 -3.56
C GLU A 158 2.81 -20.89 -3.39
N TYR A 159 2.09 -20.63 -2.30
CA TYR A 159 1.52 -19.32 -1.98
C TYR A 159 2.59 -18.24 -1.79
N THR A 160 3.60 -18.50 -0.96
CA THR A 160 4.61 -17.49 -0.58
C THR A 160 5.36 -16.90 -1.79
N PRO A 161 5.94 -17.69 -2.71
CA PRO A 161 6.61 -17.15 -3.89
C PRO A 161 5.64 -16.47 -4.86
N ALA A 162 4.42 -17.00 -5.03
CA ALA A 162 3.40 -16.40 -5.89
C ALA A 162 2.97 -15.01 -5.36
N CYS A 163 2.71 -14.90 -4.06
CA CYS A 163 2.33 -13.65 -3.40
C CYS A 163 3.48 -12.63 -3.46
N THR A 164 4.71 -13.05 -3.19
CA THR A 164 5.90 -12.18 -3.27
C THR A 164 6.09 -11.61 -4.67
N ARG A 165 5.88 -12.43 -5.70
CA ARG A 165 5.96 -12.01 -7.10
C ARG A 165 4.87 -11.00 -7.44
N LEU A 166 3.61 -11.27 -7.07
CA LEU A 166 2.49 -10.35 -7.31
C LEU A 166 2.68 -9.01 -6.58
N LEU A 167 3.14 -9.04 -5.33
CA LEU A 167 3.45 -7.82 -4.56
C LEU A 167 4.57 -6.99 -5.20
N SER A 168 5.60 -7.65 -5.74
CA SER A 168 6.68 -6.95 -6.45
C SER A 168 6.18 -6.32 -7.75
N GLN A 169 5.39 -7.06 -8.52
CA GLN A 169 4.76 -6.55 -9.74
C GLN A 169 3.83 -5.37 -9.44
N TYR A 170 3.01 -5.48 -8.39
CA TYR A 170 2.15 -4.40 -7.91
C TYR A 170 2.96 -3.12 -7.60
N LYS A 171 4.06 -3.22 -6.83
CA LYS A 171 4.90 -2.07 -6.48
C LYS A 171 5.51 -1.40 -7.72
N THR A 172 5.93 -2.18 -8.71
CA THR A 172 6.46 -1.65 -9.98
C THR A 172 5.36 -0.95 -10.77
N MET A 173 4.18 -1.58 -10.89
CA MET A 173 3.07 -1.00 -11.63
C MET A 173 2.51 0.26 -10.98
N LEU A 174 2.42 0.32 -9.65
CA LEU A 174 1.95 1.50 -8.93
C LEU A 174 2.85 2.72 -9.20
N LYS A 175 4.18 2.52 -9.29
CA LYS A 175 5.11 3.59 -9.68
C LYS A 175 4.91 4.03 -11.12
N LEU A 176 4.61 3.10 -12.03
CA LEU A 176 4.37 3.39 -13.44
C LEU A 176 3.08 4.20 -13.66
N VAL A 177 2.04 3.93 -12.86
CA VAL A 177 0.75 4.64 -12.97
C VAL A 177 0.58 5.83 -12.04
N GLY A 178 1.61 6.19 -11.26
CA GLY A 178 1.55 7.12 -10.12
C GLY A 178 0.91 8.48 -10.42
N ASP A 179 1.15 9.04 -11.61
CA ASP A 179 0.56 10.33 -12.02
C ASP A 179 -0.98 10.26 -12.17
N SER A 180 -1.53 9.07 -12.41
CA SER A 180 -2.96 8.84 -12.65
C SER A 180 -3.68 8.15 -11.49
N VAL A 181 -2.92 7.60 -10.56
CA VAL A 181 -3.38 6.80 -9.43
C VAL A 181 -2.70 7.32 -8.15
N PRO A 182 -3.35 8.23 -7.40
CA PRO A 182 -2.78 8.80 -6.18
C PRO A 182 -2.59 7.76 -5.07
N GLY A 183 -3.34 6.65 -5.12
CA GLY A 183 -3.25 5.56 -4.17
C GLY A 183 -4.14 4.38 -4.55
N VAL A 184 -3.86 3.22 -3.96
CA VAL A 184 -4.58 1.96 -4.27
C VAL A 184 -6.04 1.99 -3.84
N GLU A 185 -6.35 2.64 -2.72
CA GLU A 185 -7.72 2.76 -2.20
C GLU A 185 -8.61 3.57 -3.15
N GLU A 186 -8.08 4.69 -3.66
CA GLU A 186 -8.78 5.52 -4.64
C GLU A 186 -8.92 4.81 -5.98
N PHE A 187 -7.91 4.03 -6.39
CA PHE A 187 -8.01 3.18 -7.59
C PHE A 187 -9.12 2.14 -7.44
N MET A 188 -9.13 1.40 -6.32
CA MET A 188 -10.14 0.39 -6.04
C MET A 188 -11.54 1.00 -5.95
N ARG A 189 -11.69 2.18 -5.34
CA ARG A 189 -12.95 2.92 -5.31
C ARG A 189 -13.41 3.33 -6.70
N ARG A 190 -12.52 3.86 -7.54
CA ARG A 190 -12.82 4.31 -8.91
C ARG A 190 -13.33 3.17 -9.79
N TYR A 191 -12.75 1.99 -9.67
CA TYR A 191 -13.12 0.80 -10.46
C TYR A 191 -14.08 -0.14 -9.73
N ASN A 192 -14.66 0.29 -8.59
CA ASN A 192 -15.61 -0.48 -7.79
C ASN A 192 -15.10 -1.90 -7.44
N MET A 193 -13.87 -1.99 -6.95
CA MET A 193 -13.18 -3.24 -6.60
C MET A 193 -13.41 -3.58 -5.12
N ASP A 194 -14.15 -4.65 -4.85
CA ASP A 194 -14.35 -5.21 -3.50
C ASP A 194 -13.35 -6.35 -3.24
N HIS A 195 -12.10 -5.97 -2.93
CA HIS A 195 -10.98 -6.90 -2.73
C HIS A 195 -10.26 -6.64 -1.41
N PRO A 196 -10.91 -6.88 -0.26
CA PRO A 196 -10.36 -6.54 1.05
C PRO A 196 -9.10 -7.35 1.40
N ALA A 197 -8.96 -8.59 0.93
CA ALA A 197 -7.77 -9.40 1.21
C ALA A 197 -6.57 -8.91 0.40
N ALA A 198 -6.76 -8.55 -0.87
CA ALA A 198 -5.71 -7.92 -1.67
C ALA A 198 -5.31 -6.56 -1.10
N LEU A 199 -6.27 -5.73 -0.67
CA LEU A 199 -6.01 -4.42 -0.07
C LEU A 199 -5.14 -4.56 1.19
N HIS A 200 -5.53 -5.45 2.11
CA HIS A 200 -4.76 -5.74 3.30
C HIS A 200 -3.34 -6.21 2.95
N ARG A 201 -3.22 -7.17 2.02
CA ARG A 201 -1.92 -7.71 1.63
C ARG A 201 -1.00 -6.66 1.00
N VAL A 202 -1.56 -5.76 0.21
CA VAL A 202 -0.83 -4.63 -0.39
C VAL A 202 -0.36 -3.62 0.66
N GLN A 203 -1.20 -3.31 1.65
CA GLN A 203 -0.86 -2.41 2.76
C GLN A 203 0.25 -2.99 3.64
N VAL A 204 0.16 -4.28 3.98
CA VAL A 204 1.17 -5.00 4.78
C VAL A 204 2.48 -5.19 3.98
N GLY A 205 2.37 -5.49 2.69
CA GLY A 205 3.51 -5.54 1.77
C GLY A 205 4.39 -6.79 1.86
N VAL A 206 4.01 -7.78 2.67
CA VAL A 206 4.61 -9.13 2.77
C VAL A 206 3.51 -10.20 2.79
N PRO A 207 3.74 -11.47 2.36
CA PRO A 207 2.75 -12.56 2.41
C PRO A 207 2.28 -12.93 3.83
N ALA A 208 1.12 -13.60 3.95
CA ALA A 208 0.52 -14.02 5.22
C ALA A 208 1.47 -14.91 6.05
N THR A 209 2.18 -15.79 5.35
CA THR A 209 3.19 -16.69 5.90
C THR A 209 4.33 -15.95 6.57
N ILE A 210 4.61 -14.70 6.16
CA ILE A 210 5.63 -13.80 6.72
C ILE A 210 5.05 -12.89 7.82
N GLU A 211 3.84 -12.38 7.61
CA GLU A 211 3.14 -11.52 8.56
C GLU A 211 2.81 -12.23 9.88
N HIS A 212 2.37 -13.48 9.80
CA HIS A 212 1.99 -14.31 10.94
C HIS A 212 3.10 -15.29 11.35
N SER A 213 4.35 -15.01 10.99
CA SER A 213 5.54 -15.82 11.31
C SER A 213 5.96 -15.83 12.78
N SER A 214 5.02 -15.75 13.71
CA SER A 214 5.31 -16.12 15.11
C SER A 214 5.43 -17.63 15.29
N GLU A 215 5.04 -18.47 14.31
CA GLU A 215 5.02 -19.93 14.49
C GLU A 215 5.60 -20.78 13.33
N GLN A 216 5.92 -20.22 12.15
CA GLN A 216 6.28 -21.05 10.97
C GLN A 216 7.49 -20.56 10.12
N GLN A 217 8.25 -19.55 10.55
CA GLN A 217 9.58 -19.24 10.00
C GLN A 217 10.67 -19.76 10.95
N GLY A 218 11.42 -20.82 10.67
CA GLY A 218 11.41 -21.60 9.45
C GLY A 218 11.99 -23.00 9.63
N SER A 219 11.23 -24.02 9.26
CA SER A 219 11.68 -25.40 9.41
C SER A 219 12.98 -25.71 8.65
N ALA A 220 13.28 -25.04 7.52
CA ALA A 220 14.50 -25.30 6.75
C ALA A 220 15.73 -24.54 7.29
N GLU A 221 15.60 -23.26 7.64
CA GLU A 221 16.69 -22.49 8.24
C GLU A 221 16.92 -22.87 9.70
N THR A 222 15.86 -23.13 10.47
CA THR A 222 15.97 -23.70 11.81
C THR A 222 16.55 -25.11 11.77
N ALA A 223 16.14 -26.01 10.85
CA ALA A 223 16.81 -27.31 10.71
C ALA A 223 18.28 -27.17 10.29
N LYS A 224 18.60 -26.24 9.39
CA LYS A 224 19.98 -25.91 9.02
C LYS A 224 20.77 -25.39 10.22
N TRP A 225 20.25 -24.45 10.99
CA TRP A 225 20.91 -23.91 12.18
C TRP A 225 21.03 -24.94 13.28
N VAL A 226 20.03 -25.82 13.46
CA VAL A 226 20.10 -26.97 14.37
C VAL A 226 21.21 -27.92 13.93
N ALA A 227 21.29 -28.25 12.64
CA ALA A 227 22.34 -29.11 12.11
C ALA A 227 23.74 -28.48 12.24
N GLU A 228 23.92 -27.22 11.86
CA GLU A 228 25.18 -26.47 11.99
C GLU A 228 25.62 -26.40 13.46
N THR A 229 24.71 -26.06 14.37
CA THR A 229 25.03 -25.93 15.80
C THR A 229 25.35 -27.28 16.43
N THR A 230 24.59 -28.33 16.07
CA THR A 230 24.88 -29.72 16.50
C THR A 230 26.25 -30.17 16.01
N GLN A 231 26.58 -29.87 14.75
CA GLN A 231 27.91 -30.15 14.20
C GLN A 231 29.00 -29.40 14.96
N SER A 232 28.81 -28.11 15.29
CA SER A 232 29.79 -27.36 16.09
C SER A 232 29.97 -27.95 17.48
N PHE A 233 28.90 -28.42 18.14
CA PHE A 233 28.99 -29.13 19.43
C PHE A 233 29.84 -30.39 19.31
N ILE A 234 29.50 -31.28 18.38
CA ILE A 234 30.22 -32.54 18.16
C ILE A 234 31.70 -32.25 17.83
N THR A 235 31.94 -31.32 16.91
CA THR A 235 33.30 -30.93 16.48
C THR A 235 34.13 -30.41 17.64
N PHE A 236 33.54 -29.63 18.54
CA PHE A 236 34.25 -29.10 19.71
C PHE A 236 34.54 -30.18 20.75
N MET A 237 33.55 -31.03 21.06
CA MET A 237 33.73 -32.15 21.98
C MET A 237 34.78 -33.15 21.47
N ASP A 238 34.77 -33.46 20.17
CA ASP A 238 35.76 -34.33 19.53
C ASP A 238 37.17 -33.73 19.60
N ALA A 239 37.32 -32.41 19.43
CA ALA A 239 38.61 -31.74 19.60
C ALA A 239 39.19 -31.99 21.00
N LEU A 240 38.36 -31.90 22.05
CA LEU A 240 38.78 -32.17 23.43
C LEU A 240 39.12 -33.66 23.63
N ASN A 241 38.32 -34.57 23.06
CA ASN A 241 38.55 -36.02 23.13
C ASN A 241 39.84 -36.45 22.40
N LEU A 242 40.19 -35.75 21.31
CA LEU A 242 41.45 -35.92 20.57
C LEU A 242 42.65 -35.24 21.25
N ARG A 243 42.46 -34.71 22.47
CA ARG A 243 43.48 -34.01 23.27
C ARG A 243 44.03 -32.74 22.61
N LEU A 244 43.23 -32.06 21.80
CA LEU A 244 43.53 -30.69 21.37
C LEU A 244 43.34 -29.77 22.58
N ARG A 245 44.42 -29.17 23.08
CA ARG A 245 44.43 -28.38 24.33
C ARG A 245 44.89 -26.94 24.14
N ALA A 246 45.50 -26.62 23.01
CA ALA A 246 46.05 -25.29 22.75
C ALA A 246 44.95 -24.26 22.44
N LYS A 247 45.15 -23.01 22.87
CA LYS A 247 44.20 -21.91 22.64
C LYS A 247 43.88 -21.73 21.15
N ASP A 248 44.89 -21.70 20.29
CA ASP A 248 44.73 -21.49 18.84
C ASP A 248 43.85 -22.55 18.17
N GLN A 249 43.80 -23.75 18.74
CA GLN A 249 42.94 -24.85 18.27
C GLN A 249 41.52 -24.77 18.85
N LEU A 250 41.38 -24.41 20.13
CA LEU A 250 40.10 -24.42 20.85
C LEU A 250 39.29 -23.14 20.65
N HIS A 251 39.93 -21.97 20.71
CA HIS A 251 39.24 -20.68 20.70
C HIS A 251 38.40 -20.46 19.43
N PRO A 252 38.91 -20.69 18.19
CA PRO A 252 38.10 -20.49 16.98
C PRO A 252 36.87 -21.40 16.94
N ARG A 253 37.00 -22.65 17.41
CA ARG A 253 35.91 -23.63 17.43
C ARG A 253 34.86 -23.28 18.47
N LEU A 254 35.28 -22.83 19.66
CA LEU A 254 34.35 -22.38 20.71
C LEU A 254 33.61 -21.10 20.30
N GLN A 255 34.26 -20.21 19.55
CA GLN A 255 33.63 -19.00 19.02
C GLN A 255 32.58 -19.33 17.95
N GLU A 256 32.86 -20.30 17.07
CA GLU A 256 31.90 -20.79 16.09
C GLU A 256 30.68 -21.43 16.79
N LEU A 257 30.92 -22.29 17.79
CA LEU A 257 29.88 -22.87 18.64
C LEU A 257 28.98 -21.78 19.24
N MET A 258 29.58 -20.77 19.89
CA MET A 258 28.85 -19.68 20.53
C MET A 258 28.01 -18.88 19.51
N THR A 259 28.55 -18.68 18.31
CA THR A 259 27.85 -17.98 17.23
C THR A 259 26.62 -18.77 16.77
N GLY A 260 26.72 -20.09 16.62
CA GLY A 260 25.58 -20.96 16.32
C GLY A 260 24.55 -20.97 17.46
N TYR A 261 25.04 -21.15 18.69
CA TYR A 261 24.21 -21.18 19.90
C TYR A 261 23.40 -19.89 20.11
N ALA A 262 23.97 -18.72 19.80
CA ALA A 262 23.30 -17.44 19.96
C ALA A 262 22.15 -17.17 18.96
N ARG A 263 22.01 -17.98 17.91
CA ARG A 263 20.94 -17.82 16.90
C ARG A 263 19.56 -18.19 17.44
N PHE A 264 19.50 -18.96 18.53
CA PHE A 264 18.24 -19.41 19.13
C PHE A 264 17.70 -18.34 20.09
N LYS A 265 16.42 -17.98 19.94
CA LYS A 265 15.76 -16.89 20.69
C LYS A 265 15.80 -17.10 22.21
N ASP A 266 15.61 -18.34 22.66
CA ASP A 266 15.65 -18.68 24.08
C ASP A 266 17.05 -18.97 24.62
N SER A 267 18.10 -18.90 23.78
CA SER A 267 19.49 -19.14 24.21
C SER A 267 19.98 -18.23 25.32
N ALA A 268 19.37 -17.03 25.46
CA ALA A 268 19.69 -16.12 26.54
C ALA A 268 19.20 -16.60 27.92
N LYS A 269 18.22 -17.52 27.97
CA LYS A 269 17.66 -18.08 29.20
C LYS A 269 18.38 -19.37 29.63
N TRP A 270 19.13 -19.97 28.73
CA TRP A 270 19.83 -21.23 28.95
C TRP A 270 21.10 -21.04 29.78
N GLU A 271 21.32 -21.89 30.78
CA GLU A 271 22.49 -21.80 31.67
C GLU A 271 23.79 -22.04 30.90
N GLY A 272 23.75 -22.93 29.90
CA GLY A 272 24.89 -23.27 29.05
C GLY A 272 25.54 -22.05 28.38
N ARG A 273 24.76 -21.02 28.04
CA ARG A 273 25.29 -19.78 27.44
C ARG A 273 26.35 -19.13 28.33
N GLY A 274 26.07 -19.02 29.63
CA GLY A 274 26.97 -18.38 30.59
C GLY A 274 28.28 -19.14 30.71
N LYS A 275 28.22 -20.48 30.67
CA LYS A 275 29.40 -21.36 30.71
C LYS A 275 30.27 -21.20 29.46
N ILE A 276 29.68 -21.25 28.26
CA ILE A 276 30.41 -21.07 26.98
C ILE A 276 31.13 -19.72 26.96
N VAL A 277 30.44 -18.65 27.37
CA VAL A 277 31.04 -17.30 27.44
C VAL A 277 32.17 -17.24 28.46
N SER A 278 32.02 -17.86 29.64
CA SER A 278 33.09 -17.92 30.65
C SER A 278 34.35 -18.59 30.08
N TRP A 279 34.20 -19.69 29.34
CA TRP A 279 35.32 -20.39 28.72
C TRP A 279 35.98 -19.60 27.59
N LEU A 280 35.20 -18.87 26.78
CA LEU A 280 35.76 -17.93 25.80
C LEU A 280 36.60 -16.85 26.47
N ILE A 281 36.16 -16.30 27.60
CA ILE A 281 36.93 -15.32 28.38
C ILE A 281 38.24 -15.95 28.88
N THR A 282 38.18 -17.16 29.44
CA THR A 282 39.37 -17.89 29.91
C THR A 282 40.37 -18.13 28.77
N LEU A 283 39.94 -18.66 27.63
CA LEU A 283 40.80 -18.91 26.47
C LEU A 283 41.34 -17.60 25.89
N ASN A 284 40.55 -16.53 25.86
CA ASN A 284 41.00 -15.25 25.33
C ASN A 284 42.15 -14.64 26.18
N ALA A 285 42.17 -14.88 27.48
CA ALA A 285 43.23 -14.41 28.39
C ALA A 285 44.58 -15.14 28.22
N MET A 286 44.61 -16.29 27.55
CA MET A 286 45.81 -17.10 27.31
C MET A 286 46.58 -16.65 26.05
N LYS A 287 47.85 -17.03 25.90
CA LYS A 287 48.59 -16.89 24.63
C LYS A 287 48.17 -18.00 23.66
N ALA A 288 48.38 -17.78 22.35
CA ALA A 288 48.00 -18.74 21.31
C ALA A 288 48.58 -20.14 21.54
N SER A 289 49.82 -20.22 22.05
CA SER A 289 50.54 -21.47 22.34
C SER A 289 50.20 -22.11 23.69
N ASP A 290 49.45 -21.42 24.54
CA ASP A 290 49.17 -21.91 25.89
C ASP A 290 48.10 -23.01 25.82
N GLU A 291 48.28 -24.05 26.63
CA GLU A 291 47.36 -25.20 26.72
C GLU A 291 46.54 -25.16 28.01
N ILE A 292 45.29 -25.60 27.93
CA ILE A 292 44.48 -25.87 29.12
C ILE A 292 44.94 -27.17 29.80
N SER A 293 44.84 -27.23 31.14
CA SER A 293 45.18 -28.45 31.89
C SER A 293 44.21 -29.60 31.60
N GLU A 294 44.59 -30.82 31.96
CA GLU A 294 43.70 -31.98 31.80
C GLU A 294 42.41 -31.85 32.62
N ASP A 295 42.50 -31.29 33.82
CA ASP A 295 41.33 -31.04 34.66
C ASP A 295 40.42 -29.95 34.06
N GLN A 296 41.01 -28.90 33.49
CA GLN A 296 40.25 -27.86 32.77
C GLN A 296 39.57 -28.42 31.53
N ALA A 297 40.24 -29.30 30.77
CA ALA A 297 39.66 -29.95 29.60
C ALA A 297 38.46 -30.85 29.98
N ARG A 298 38.55 -31.59 31.10
CA ARG A 298 37.43 -32.40 31.61
C ARG A 298 36.26 -31.53 32.06
N GLN A 299 36.52 -30.42 32.76
CA GLN A 299 35.45 -29.50 33.17
C GLN A 299 34.80 -28.81 31.97
N LEU A 300 35.60 -28.35 31.01
CA LEU A 300 35.11 -27.74 29.78
C LEU A 300 34.25 -28.72 28.98
N LEU A 301 34.68 -29.97 28.85
CA LEU A 301 33.87 -31.00 28.18
C LEU A 301 32.52 -31.21 28.89
N PHE A 302 32.51 -31.30 30.23
CA PHE A 302 31.30 -31.43 31.02
C PHE A 302 30.33 -30.26 30.83
N ASP A 303 30.84 -29.02 30.88
CA ASP A 303 30.01 -27.82 30.72
C ASP A 303 29.40 -27.73 29.30
N ILE A 304 30.14 -28.14 28.27
CA ILE A 304 29.67 -28.15 26.89
C ILE A 304 28.65 -29.27 26.64
N ASP A 305 28.86 -30.45 27.22
CA ASP A 305 27.91 -31.57 27.16
C ASP A 305 26.58 -31.20 27.83
N HIS A 306 26.63 -30.51 28.97
CA HIS A 306 25.45 -29.97 29.62
C HIS A 306 24.71 -28.94 28.74
N ALA A 307 25.45 -28.00 28.14
CA ALA A 307 24.87 -27.00 27.23
C ALA A 307 24.26 -27.64 25.96
N TYR A 308 24.83 -28.76 25.49
CA TYR A 308 24.29 -29.53 24.38
C TYR A 308 22.99 -30.23 24.76
N HIS A 309 22.91 -30.84 25.94
CA HIS A 309 21.68 -31.45 26.45
C HIS A 309 20.55 -30.44 26.64
N GLU A 310 20.85 -29.26 27.19
CA GLU A 310 19.90 -28.15 27.34
C GLU A 310 19.39 -27.66 25.98
N PHE A 311 20.32 -27.47 25.02
CA PHE A 311 19.97 -27.15 23.63
C PHE A 311 19.06 -28.21 23.03
N PHE A 312 19.40 -29.49 23.13
CA PHE A 312 18.61 -30.58 22.54
C PHE A 312 17.23 -30.72 23.20
N SER A 313 17.13 -30.55 24.52
CA SER A 313 15.86 -30.53 25.24
C SER A 313 14.95 -29.39 24.77
N SER A 314 15.52 -28.21 24.50
CA SER A 314 14.77 -27.07 23.97
C SER A 314 14.13 -27.34 22.60
N LEU A 315 14.70 -28.25 21.80
CA LEU A 315 14.14 -28.65 20.50
C LEU A 315 12.92 -29.60 20.67
N GLY A 316 12.85 -30.35 21.77
CA GLY A 316 11.76 -31.27 22.07
C GLY A 316 10.55 -30.63 22.73
N ALA A 317 10.76 -29.60 23.55
CA ALA A 317 9.72 -28.95 24.36
C ALA A 317 8.62 -28.21 23.56
N GLY A 318 8.80 -28.03 22.26
CA GLY A 318 7.79 -27.44 21.37
C GLY A 318 6.68 -28.40 20.91
N ARG A 319 6.77 -29.71 21.20
CA ARG A 319 5.79 -30.72 20.74
C ARG A 319 4.66 -31.03 21.73
N ASP A 320 4.79 -30.67 23.01
CA ASP A 320 3.88 -31.14 24.05
C ASP A 320 2.81 -30.11 24.48
N ASN A 321 2.73 -28.95 23.82
CA ASN A 321 1.73 -27.91 24.06
C ASN A 321 0.87 -27.56 22.81
N ALA A 322 0.77 -28.48 21.85
CA ALA A 322 -0.13 -28.39 20.70
C ALA A 322 -1.17 -29.52 20.72
#